data_AF-A0A351Y5Z5-F1
#
_entry.id   AF-A0A351Y5Z5-F1
#
_cell.length_a   1.000
_cell.length_b   1.000
_cell.length_c   1.000
_cell.angle_alpha   90.00
_cell.angle_beta   90.00
_cell.angle_gamma   90.00
#
_symmetry.space_group_name_H-M   'P 1'
#
loop_
_entity.id
_entity.type
_entity.pdbx_description
1 polymer ?
#
loop_
_entity_poly.entity_id
_entity_poly.type
_entity_poly.pdbx_seq_one_letter_code
_entity_poly.pdbx_strand_id
1 'polypeptide(L)'
;MNGVENKVTFLANPAEKAFTKTPEIRNKLNNLGLVIIDPPRDGLHKNVVEMICDIKKESDFKLLYISCNPVTMVRDIELLVA
;
A
#
# COMPACT_ATOMS: atom_id res chain seq x y z
N MET A 1 3.43 -23.19 -11.67
CA MET A 1 3.82 -21.80 -11.35
C MET A 1 3.45 -20.93 -12.54
N ASN A 2 2.91 -19.73 -12.31
CA ASN A 2 2.29 -18.92 -13.37
C ASN A 2 3.29 -18.23 -14.33
N GLY A 3 4.61 -18.46 -14.18
CA GLY A 3 5.62 -17.92 -15.11
C GLY A 3 5.88 -16.42 -14.93
N VAL A 4 5.67 -15.90 -13.72
CA VAL A 4 5.75 -14.46 -13.40
C VAL A 4 6.85 -14.14 -12.37
N GLU A 5 7.73 -15.09 -12.10
CA GLU A 5 8.73 -15.02 -11.03
C GLU A 5 9.69 -13.84 -11.23
N ASN A 6 10.00 -13.48 -12.48
CA ASN A 6 10.86 -12.34 -12.81
C ASN A 6 10.13 -10.98 -12.82
N LYS A 7 8.80 -10.98 -12.64
CA LYS A 7 7.95 -9.77 -12.69
C LYS A 7 7.36 -9.41 -11.33
N VAL A 8 7.43 -10.30 -10.35
CA VAL A 8 6.81 -10.15 -9.03
C VAL A 8 7.88 -10.24 -7.95
N THR A 9 7.75 -9.43 -6.92
CA THR A 9 8.56 -9.51 -5.71
C THR A 9 7.63 -9.66 -4.53
N PHE A 10 7.85 -10.69 -3.71
CA PHE A 10 7.08 -10.93 -2.50
C PHE A 10 7.91 -10.51 -1.27
N LEU A 11 7.28 -9.80 -0.35
CA LEU A 11 7.88 -9.39 0.93
C LEU A 11 7.04 -9.95 2.08
N ALA A 12 7.71 -10.59 3.04
CA ALA A 12 7.08 -11.13 4.24
C ALA A 12 7.37 -10.24 5.45
N ASN A 13 6.74 -9.07 5.47
CA ASN A 13 6.85 -8.08 6.54
C ASN A 13 5.46 -7.58 6.95
N PRO A 14 5.30 -7.03 8.17
CA PRO A 14 4.18 -6.14 8.46
C PRO A 14 4.11 -5.03 7.40
N ALA A 15 2.92 -4.73 6.91
CA ALA A 15 2.72 -3.82 5.79
C ALA A 15 3.40 -2.47 6.04
N GLU A 16 3.23 -1.90 7.24
CA GLU A 16 3.79 -0.62 7.68
C GLU A 16 5.34 -0.58 7.74
N LYS A 17 6.01 -1.73 7.57
CA LYS A 17 7.47 -1.85 7.57
C LYS A 17 8.06 -2.26 6.22
N ALA A 18 7.22 -2.39 5.18
CA ALA A 18 7.66 -2.88 3.87
C ALA A 18 8.82 -2.04 3.29
N PHE A 19 8.74 -0.71 3.41
CA PHE A 19 9.73 0.20 2.80
C PHE A 19 10.90 0.55 3.71
N THR A 20 10.76 0.38 5.03
CA THR A 20 11.85 0.62 5.99
C THR A 20 12.76 -0.59 6.13
N LYS A 21 12.21 -1.80 6.09
CA LYS A 21 12.99 -3.05 6.21
C LYS A 21 13.52 -3.59 4.90
N THR A 22 13.05 -3.09 3.75
CA THR A 22 13.47 -3.57 2.43
C THR A 22 13.90 -2.41 1.53
N PRO A 23 15.13 -1.91 1.67
CA PRO A 23 15.63 -0.78 0.86
C PRO A 23 15.53 -1.02 -0.65
N GLU A 24 15.65 -2.27 -1.08
CA GLU A 24 15.54 -2.67 -2.49
C GLU A 24 14.20 -2.29 -3.12
N ILE A 25 13.11 -2.23 -2.33
CA ILE A 25 11.80 -1.84 -2.87
C ILE A 25 11.67 -0.33 -3.07
N ARG A 26 12.46 0.49 -2.37
CA ARG A 26 12.42 1.96 -2.54
C ARG A 26 12.84 2.37 -3.94
N ASN A 27 13.85 1.71 -4.52
CA ASN A 27 14.25 1.96 -5.91
C ASN A 27 13.14 1.66 -6.93
N LYS A 28 12.19 0.78 -6.58
CA LYS A 28 11.04 0.45 -7.44
C LYS A 28 9.92 1.49 -7.35
N LEU A 29 9.92 2.37 -6.34
CA LEU A 29 8.91 3.43 -6.18
C LEU A 29 8.95 4.48 -7.28
N ASN A 30 10.11 4.68 -7.91
CA ASN A 30 10.30 5.66 -8.99
C ASN A 30 9.38 5.42 -10.21
N ASN A 31 8.81 4.22 -10.35
CA ASN A 31 7.85 3.89 -11.42
C ASN A 31 6.54 3.30 -10.86
N LEU A 32 6.14 3.72 -9.66
CA LEU A 32 4.91 3.27 -9.03
C LEU A 32 3.71 3.99 -9.64
N GLY A 33 2.93 3.28 -10.46
CA GLY A 33 1.71 3.86 -11.08
C GLY A 33 0.41 3.59 -10.32
N LEU A 34 0.35 2.47 -9.57
CA LEU A 34 -0.87 2.00 -8.90
C LEU A 34 -0.52 1.27 -7.60
N VAL A 35 -1.21 1.63 -6.53
CA VAL A 35 -1.24 0.88 -5.27
C VAL A 35 -2.61 0.23 -5.14
N ILE A 36 -2.64 -1.06 -4.81
CA ILE A 36 -3.87 -1.83 -4.60
C ILE A 36 -3.91 -2.25 -3.13
N ILE A 37 -5.03 -2.01 -2.47
CA ILE A 37 -5.25 -2.34 -1.06
C ILE A 37 -6.53 -3.15 -0.94
N ASP A 38 -6.44 -4.27 -0.23
CA ASP A 38 -7.55 -5.13 0.17
C ASP A 38 -7.39 -5.41 1.69
N PRO A 39 -7.92 -4.52 2.55
CA PRO A 39 -7.75 -4.65 4.00
C PRO A 39 -8.76 -5.63 4.61
N PRO A 40 -8.51 -6.12 5.85
CA PRO A 40 -9.52 -6.86 6.60
C PRO A 40 -10.75 -5.98 6.89
N ARG A 41 -11.83 -6.58 7.43
CA ARG A 41 -13.09 -5.85 7.73
C ARG A 41 -12.90 -4.62 8.61
N ASP A 42 -11.90 -4.63 9.50
CA ASP A 42 -11.57 -3.53 10.41
C ASP A 42 -10.90 -2.34 9.70
N GLY A 43 -10.57 -2.47 8.41
CA GLY A 43 -9.89 -1.47 7.59
C GLY A 43 -8.37 -1.45 7.83
N LEU A 44 -7.75 -0.33 7.53
CA LEU A 44 -6.33 -0.11 7.68
C LEU A 44 -5.96 0.29 9.10
N HIS A 45 -4.83 -0.25 9.58
CA HIS A 45 -4.16 0.30 10.74
C HIS A 45 -3.60 1.69 10.42
N LYS A 46 -3.62 2.61 11.39
CA LYS A 46 -3.14 3.99 11.23
C LYS A 46 -1.72 4.06 10.64
N ASN A 47 -0.81 3.21 11.10
CA ASN A 47 0.57 3.17 10.62
C ASN A 47 0.67 2.78 9.13
N VAL A 48 -0.31 2.01 8.61
CA VAL A 48 -0.36 1.67 7.18
C VAL A 48 -0.82 2.87 6.36
N VAL A 49 -1.81 3.62 6.86
CA VAL A 49 -2.24 4.88 6.24
C VAL A 49 -1.10 5.88 6.17
N GLU A 50 -0.41 6.11 7.30
CA GLU A 50 0.75 7.00 7.38
C GLU A 50 1.84 6.62 6.37
N MET A 51 2.17 5.32 6.29
CA MET A 51 3.11 4.81 5.30
C MET A 51 2.66 5.11 3.86
N ILE A 52 1.38 4.91 3.51
CA ILE A 52 0.87 5.19 2.16
C ILE A 52 1.00 6.67 1.84
N CYS A 53 0.64 7.55 2.78
CA CYS A 53 0.79 8.99 2.63
C CYS A 53 2.27 9.39 2.46
N ASP A 54 3.20 8.75 3.15
CA ASP A 54 4.62 9.00 2.98
C ASP A 54 5.13 8.59 1.60
N ILE A 55 4.70 7.43 1.08
CA ILE A 55 5.05 7.01 -0.28
C ILE A 55 4.45 7.97 -1.31
N LYS A 56 3.25 8.49 -1.06
CA LYS A 56 2.57 9.44 -1.96
C LYS A 56 3.31 10.78 -2.06
N LYS A 57 4.08 11.17 -1.04
CA LYS A 57 4.98 12.34 -1.08
C LYS A 57 6.22 12.07 -1.96
N GLU A 58 6.68 10.83 -2.02
CA GLU A 58 7.85 10.42 -2.83
C GLU A 58 7.49 10.12 -4.30
N SER A 59 6.29 9.56 -4.56
CA SER A 59 5.88 9.10 -5.88
C SER A 59 4.38 9.28 -6.09
N ASP A 60 3.98 9.83 -7.25
CA ASP A 60 2.57 10.03 -7.59
C ASP A 60 1.96 8.77 -8.20
N PHE A 61 1.02 8.14 -7.48
CA PHE A 61 0.33 6.93 -7.92
C PHE A 61 -1.18 6.98 -7.73
N LYS A 62 -1.93 6.17 -8.50
CA LYS A 62 -3.36 5.94 -8.24
C LYS A 62 -3.54 4.93 -7.11
N LEU A 63 -4.59 5.10 -6.30
CA LEU A 63 -4.95 4.14 -5.25
C LEU A 63 -6.24 3.42 -5.62
N LEU A 64 -6.19 2.09 -5.67
CA LEU A 64 -7.36 1.21 -5.76
C LEU A 64 -7.60 0.57 -4.39
N TYR A 65 -8.63 1.03 -3.70
CA TYR A 65 -9.06 0.49 -2.42
C TYR A 65 -10.24 -0.46 -2.65
N ILE A 66 -10.08 -1.73 -2.26
CA ILE A 66 -11.10 -2.78 -2.34
C ILE A 66 -11.58 -3.03 -0.91
N SER A 67 -12.89 -2.93 -0.66
CA SER A 67 -13.44 -3.09 0.69
C SER A 67 -14.64 -4.01 0.72
N CYS A 68 -14.73 -4.80 1.79
CA CYS A 68 -15.93 -5.52 2.19
C CYS A 68 -16.71 -4.82 3.33
N ASN A 69 -16.22 -3.69 3.84
CA ASN A 69 -16.85 -2.88 4.87
C ASN A 69 -16.81 -1.38 4.49
N PRO A 70 -17.94 -0.78 4.07
CA PRO A 70 -17.97 0.61 3.62
C PRO A 70 -17.71 1.61 4.76
N VAL A 71 -18.01 1.27 6.02
CA VAL A 71 -17.85 2.19 7.15
C VAL A 71 -16.37 2.43 7.44
N THR A 72 -15.58 1.36 7.55
CA THR A 72 -14.14 1.47 7.76
C THR A 72 -13.43 2.02 6.53
N MET A 73 -13.95 1.77 5.33
CA MET A 73 -13.44 2.38 4.10
C MET A 73 -13.58 3.91 4.10
N VAL A 74 -14.75 4.46 4.49
CA VAL A 74 -14.95 5.92 4.56
C VAL A 74 -13.95 6.57 5.50
N ARG A 75 -13.80 6.01 6.72
CA ARG A 75 -12.80 6.46 7.69
C ARG A 75 -11.38 6.45 7.10
N ASP A 76 -10.99 5.38 6.44
CA ASP A 76 -9.64 5.25 5.89
C ASP A 76 -9.40 6.22 4.73
N ILE A 77 -10.41 6.42 3.87
CA ILE A 77 -10.34 7.40 2.79
C ILE A 77 -10.18 8.81 3.36
N GLU A 78 -10.94 9.18 4.39
CA GLU A 78 -10.80 10.48 5.06
C GLU A 78 -9.38 10.73 5.57
N LEU A 79 -8.73 9.69 6.11
CA LEU A 79 -7.34 9.78 6.57
C LEU A 79 -6.32 9.84 5.42
N LEU A 80 -6.63 9.26 4.27
CA LEU A 80 -5.77 9.22 3.08
C LEU A 80 -5.84 10.51 2.24
N VAL A 81 -6.93 11.28 2.35
CA VAL A 81 -7.15 12.53 1.60
C VAL A 81 -6.98 13.79 2.45
N ALA A 82 -6.71 13.64 3.75
CA ALA A 82 -6.39 14.72 4.68
C ALA A 82 -5.02 15.34 4.38
#